data_AF-A0A9P1ZBF5-F1
#
_entry.id   AF-A0A9P1ZBF5-F1
#
_cell.length_a   1.000
_cell.length_b   1.000
_cell.length_c   1.000
_cell.angle_alpha   90.00
_cell.angle_beta   90.00
_cell.angle_gamma   90.00
#
_symmetry.space_group_name_H-M   'P 1'
#
loop_
_entity.id
_entity.type
_entity.pdbx_description
1 polymer ?
#
loop_
_entity_poly.entity_id
_entity_poly.type
_entity_poly.pdbx_seq_one_letter_code
_entity_poly.pdbx_strand_id
1 'polypeptide(L)'
;KYKYRYYVDKFSKLVLKTKDLYKKGTDNVSFFFDKLYIDEFQDFREDDYRLLEKLIKRFNKVLLVGDYYQHSVNGKNNSGKPIKKNMNYSEYKILLEKLGLEVDDISLSKSKRCPANVCNYVSNKLSISIESDSEFAGDGDVIFIQNCEEARNILSDSTIEKLIFSGANKYSFEAINWGYSKGDTYKNTCIILTGNFENIENTDVKYKADSTLNKLYVALTRTKGNVYMLKKSIFDQIKKDYIQ
;
A
#
# COMPACT_ATOMS: atom_id res chain seq x y z
N LYS A 1 -22.89 13.28 -26.51
CA LYS A 1 -21.86 13.37 -27.59
C LYS A 1 -20.60 12.59 -27.15
N TYR A 2 -20.59 11.25 -27.22
CA TYR A 2 -19.44 10.40 -26.82
C TYR A 2 -19.38 9.07 -27.61
N LYS A 3 -19.44 9.13 -28.94
CA LYS A 3 -19.61 7.90 -29.77
C LYS A 3 -18.29 7.15 -30.07
N TYR A 4 -17.12 7.75 -29.81
CA TYR A 4 -15.80 7.20 -30.14
C TYR A 4 -14.73 7.50 -29.09
N ARG A 5 -15.06 7.38 -27.80
CA ARG A 5 -14.07 7.52 -26.72
C ARG A 5 -13.97 6.20 -25.96
N TYR A 6 -12.74 5.74 -25.76
CA TYR A 6 -12.44 4.62 -24.88
C TYR A 6 -12.23 5.17 -23.47
N TYR A 7 -12.88 4.54 -22.49
CA TYR A 7 -12.61 4.86 -21.10
C TYR A 7 -11.34 4.14 -20.66
N VAL A 8 -10.41 4.88 -20.07
CA VAL A 8 -9.08 4.38 -19.69
C VAL A 8 -9.18 3.19 -18.73
N ASP A 9 -10.17 3.22 -17.84
CA ASP A 9 -10.50 2.19 -16.85
C ASP A 9 -10.94 0.84 -17.45
N LYS A 10 -11.17 0.76 -18.77
CA LYS A 10 -11.63 -0.44 -19.47
C LYS A 10 -10.67 -0.90 -20.55
N PHE A 11 -9.46 -0.36 -20.62
CA PHE A 11 -8.50 -0.76 -21.65
C PHE A 11 -8.12 -2.24 -21.57
N SER A 12 -7.84 -2.76 -20.38
CA SER A 12 -7.51 -4.19 -20.23
C SER A 12 -8.67 -5.07 -20.67
N LYS A 13 -9.90 -4.69 -20.33
CA LYS A 13 -11.12 -5.38 -20.80
C LYS A 13 -11.24 -5.37 -22.33
N LEU A 14 -10.96 -4.23 -22.96
CA LEU A 14 -10.99 -4.09 -24.41
C LEU A 14 -9.92 -4.96 -25.07
N VAL A 15 -8.68 -4.88 -24.60
CA VAL A 15 -7.54 -5.70 -25.07
C VAL A 15 -7.88 -7.19 -24.95
N LEU A 16 -8.46 -7.61 -23.82
CA LEU A 16 -8.87 -8.99 -23.61
C LEU A 16 -9.99 -9.46 -24.54
N LYS A 17 -10.88 -8.57 -24.97
CA LYS A 17 -11.98 -8.88 -25.90
C LYS A 17 -11.58 -8.82 -27.38
N THR A 18 -10.53 -8.07 -27.71
CA THR A 18 -10.06 -7.88 -29.09
C THR A 18 -8.77 -8.65 -29.33
N LYS A 19 -8.86 -9.87 -29.89
CA LYS A 19 -7.72 -10.77 -30.11
C LYS A 19 -6.56 -10.10 -30.87
N ASP A 20 -6.87 -9.34 -31.92
CA ASP A 20 -5.85 -8.69 -32.75
C ASP A 20 -5.06 -7.62 -31.98
N LEU A 21 -5.74 -6.90 -31.07
CA LEU A 21 -5.10 -5.86 -30.26
C LEU A 21 -4.15 -6.47 -29.23
N TYR A 22 -4.57 -7.53 -28.55
CA TYR A 22 -3.70 -8.28 -27.63
C TYR A 22 -2.48 -8.83 -28.37
N LYS A 23 -2.68 -9.51 -29.51
CA LYS A 23 -1.59 -10.09 -30.28
C LYS A 23 -0.61 -9.02 -30.75
N LYS A 24 -1.10 -7.99 -31.46
CA LYS A 24 -0.26 -6.91 -31.99
C LYS A 24 0.47 -6.15 -30.89
N GLY A 25 -0.20 -5.85 -29.78
CA GLY A 25 0.41 -5.17 -28.63
C GLY A 25 1.51 -6.01 -27.98
N THR A 26 1.26 -7.29 -27.72
CA THR A 26 2.25 -8.17 -27.10
C THR A 26 3.42 -8.50 -28.03
N ASP A 27 3.18 -8.65 -29.34
CA ASP A 27 4.23 -8.85 -30.33
C ASP A 27 5.13 -7.61 -30.43
N ASN A 28 4.56 -6.40 -30.41
CA ASN A 28 5.34 -5.16 -30.38
C ASN A 28 6.19 -5.06 -29.11
N VAL A 29 5.61 -5.30 -27.93
CA VAL A 29 6.36 -5.27 -26.67
C VAL A 29 7.49 -6.32 -26.70
N SER A 30 7.22 -7.53 -27.20
CA SER A 30 8.23 -8.58 -27.33
C SER A 30 9.31 -8.28 -28.37
N PHE A 31 9.02 -7.43 -29.35
CA PHE A 31 10.00 -7.01 -30.35
C PHE A 31 10.99 -5.99 -29.77
N PHE A 32 10.53 -5.10 -28.90
CA PHE A 32 11.35 -4.03 -28.33
C PHE A 32 11.99 -4.38 -26.98
N PHE A 33 11.43 -5.34 -26.23
CA PHE A 33 11.84 -5.61 -24.86
C PHE A 33 12.06 -7.11 -24.60
N ASP A 34 13.23 -7.44 -24.06
CA ASP A 34 13.61 -8.81 -23.69
C ASP A 34 13.04 -9.25 -22.33
N LYS A 35 12.74 -8.28 -21.45
CA LYS A 35 12.32 -8.51 -20.08
C LYS A 35 11.22 -7.53 -19.69
N LEU A 36 10.24 -8.01 -18.92
CA LEU A 36 9.18 -7.20 -18.37
C LEU A 36 9.33 -7.10 -16.85
N TYR A 37 9.37 -5.87 -16.33
CA TYR A 37 9.42 -5.59 -14.90
C TYR A 37 8.11 -4.90 -14.52
N ILE A 38 7.41 -5.44 -13.52
CA ILE A 38 6.13 -4.90 -13.06
C ILE A 38 6.20 -4.74 -11.55
N ASP A 39 6.21 -3.49 -11.13
CA ASP A 39 6.12 -3.12 -9.72
C ASP A 39 4.65 -3.03 -9.27
N GLU A 40 4.44 -3.15 -7.96
CA GLU A 40 3.12 -3.14 -7.30
C GLU A 40 2.09 -4.05 -8.00
N PHE A 41 2.52 -5.21 -8.50
CA PHE A 41 1.68 -6.09 -9.32
C PHE A 41 0.44 -6.61 -8.55
N GLN A 42 0.52 -6.64 -7.22
CA GLN A 42 -0.57 -6.99 -6.33
C GLN A 42 -1.68 -5.94 -6.29
N ASP A 43 -1.56 -4.81 -6.99
CA ASP A 43 -2.65 -3.84 -7.19
C ASP A 43 -3.44 -4.06 -8.50
N PHE A 44 -2.97 -4.94 -9.39
CA PHE A 44 -3.74 -5.30 -10.60
C PHE A 44 -5.00 -6.06 -10.19
N ARG A 45 -6.17 -5.61 -10.68
CA ARG A 45 -7.48 -6.16 -10.32
C ARG A 45 -8.28 -6.56 -11.54
N GLU A 46 -9.15 -7.54 -11.39
CA GLU A 46 -10.15 -7.93 -12.39
C GLU A 46 -9.56 -8.11 -13.80
N ASP A 47 -9.95 -7.26 -14.75
CA ASP A 47 -9.52 -7.36 -16.15
C ASP A 47 -8.05 -6.97 -16.31
N ASP A 48 -7.51 -6.10 -15.47
CA ASP A 48 -6.07 -5.77 -15.45
C ASP A 48 -5.26 -7.00 -15.01
N TYR A 49 -5.73 -7.71 -13.98
CA TYR A 49 -5.09 -8.96 -13.54
C TYR A 49 -5.20 -10.07 -14.59
N ARG A 50 -6.36 -10.22 -15.23
CA ARG A 50 -6.52 -11.20 -16.34
C ARG A 50 -5.59 -10.89 -17.51
N LEU A 51 -5.34 -9.62 -17.80
CA LEU A 51 -4.37 -9.23 -18.81
C LEU A 51 -2.95 -9.57 -18.35
N LEU A 52 -2.59 -9.25 -17.10
CA LEU A 52 -1.31 -9.61 -16.49
C LEU A 52 -1.04 -11.12 -16.56
N GLU A 53 -2.02 -11.98 -16.23
CA GLU A 53 -1.91 -13.45 -16.36
C GLU A 53 -1.54 -13.88 -17.78
N LYS A 54 -2.11 -13.22 -18.79
CA LYS A 54 -1.81 -13.53 -20.20
C LYS A 54 -0.42 -13.04 -20.60
N LEU A 55 0.00 -11.87 -20.11
CA LEU A 55 1.34 -11.34 -20.34
C LEU A 55 2.39 -12.27 -19.71
N ILE A 56 2.23 -12.65 -18.44
CA ILE A 56 3.14 -13.59 -17.76
C ILE A 56 3.33 -14.88 -18.59
N LYS A 57 2.26 -15.42 -19.16
CA LYS A 57 2.32 -16.63 -19.99
C LYS A 57 2.91 -16.42 -21.39
N ARG A 58 2.88 -15.19 -21.91
CA ARG A 58 3.36 -14.84 -23.25
C ARG A 58 4.84 -14.47 -23.29
N PHE A 59 5.35 -13.88 -22.20
CA PHE A 59 6.71 -13.39 -22.08
C PHE A 59 7.56 -14.36 -21.27
N ASN A 60 8.74 -14.71 -21.78
CA ASN A 60 9.62 -15.70 -21.15
C ASN A 60 10.35 -15.16 -19.91
N LYS A 61 10.51 -13.83 -19.78
CA LYS A 61 11.25 -13.19 -18.70
C LYS A 61 10.42 -12.06 -18.11
N VAL A 62 9.75 -12.35 -17.00
CA VAL A 62 8.94 -11.39 -16.26
C VAL A 62 9.41 -11.38 -14.81
N LEU A 63 9.70 -10.21 -14.27
CA LEU A 63 9.93 -10.00 -12.83
C LEU A 63 8.78 -9.15 -12.29
N LEU A 64 8.11 -9.68 -11.27
CA LEU A 64 7.03 -9.00 -10.57
C LEU A 64 7.52 -8.68 -9.16
N VAL A 65 7.34 -7.43 -8.74
CA VAL A 65 7.72 -6.97 -7.39
C VAL A 65 6.47 -6.37 -6.75
N GLY A 66 6.22 -6.74 -5.49
CA GLY A 66 5.03 -6.28 -4.77
C GLY A 66 4.98 -6.79 -3.34
N ASP A 67 4.15 -6.14 -2.53
CA ASP A 67 3.90 -6.51 -1.14
C ASP A 67 2.43 -6.88 -0.96
N TYR A 68 2.18 -8.16 -0.68
CA TYR A 68 0.85 -8.70 -0.45
C TYR A 68 0.07 -7.88 0.59
N TYR A 69 0.68 -7.46 1.69
CA TYR A 69 -0.04 -6.76 2.76
C TYR A 69 -0.38 -5.29 2.42
N GLN A 70 0.20 -4.74 1.34
CA GLN A 70 -0.12 -3.39 0.81
C GLN A 70 -1.14 -3.43 -0.34
N HIS A 71 -1.85 -4.55 -0.53
CA HIS A 71 -2.85 -4.67 -1.58
C HIS A 71 -4.14 -3.89 -1.25
N SER A 72 -4.93 -3.55 -2.27
CA SER A 72 -6.30 -3.04 -2.11
C SER A 72 -6.40 -1.75 -1.26
N VAL A 73 -5.39 -0.89 -1.35
CA VAL A 73 -5.37 0.41 -0.66
C VAL A 73 -5.91 1.55 -1.53
N ASN A 74 -5.89 1.38 -2.85
CA ASN A 74 -6.41 2.36 -3.81
C ASN A 74 -7.93 2.31 -3.85
N GLY A 75 -8.64 3.42 -3.67
CA GLY A 75 -10.09 3.44 -3.41
C GLY A 75 -11.04 2.88 -4.50
N LYS A 76 -10.53 2.36 -5.62
CA LYS A 76 -11.33 1.85 -6.74
C LYS A 76 -11.09 0.34 -6.92
N ASN A 77 -12.16 -0.45 -6.97
CA ASN A 77 -12.16 -1.88 -7.32
C ASN A 77 -11.21 -2.77 -6.49
N ASN A 78 -11.26 -2.65 -5.16
CA ASN A 78 -10.45 -3.43 -4.22
C ASN A 78 -10.86 -4.90 -4.03
N SER A 79 -11.88 -5.36 -4.75
CA SER A 79 -12.43 -6.70 -4.67
C SER A 79 -12.33 -7.42 -6.01
N GLY A 80 -12.20 -8.74 -5.97
CA GLY A 80 -12.22 -9.56 -7.17
C GLY A 80 -10.86 -10.18 -7.47
N LYS A 81 -10.60 -10.60 -8.72
CA LYS A 81 -9.32 -11.22 -9.05
C LYS A 81 -8.14 -10.25 -8.80
N PRO A 82 -6.99 -10.71 -8.30
CA PRO A 82 -6.72 -12.05 -7.77
C PRO A 82 -7.22 -12.27 -6.34
N ILE A 83 -7.36 -11.17 -5.58
CA ILE A 83 -7.58 -11.21 -4.14
C ILE A 83 -9.06 -11.50 -3.80
N LYS A 84 -9.30 -12.74 -3.37
CA LYS A 84 -10.61 -13.15 -2.86
C LYS A 84 -10.79 -12.69 -1.41
N LYS A 85 -12.05 -12.63 -0.97
CA LYS A 85 -12.37 -12.37 0.44
C LYS A 85 -11.68 -13.40 1.33
N ASN A 86 -11.00 -12.93 2.38
CA ASN A 86 -10.25 -13.73 3.35
C ASN A 86 -9.09 -14.55 2.77
N MET A 87 -8.62 -14.23 1.55
CA MET A 87 -7.38 -14.82 1.05
C MET A 87 -6.23 -14.49 2.03
N ASN A 88 -5.37 -15.45 2.30
CA ASN A 88 -4.13 -15.24 3.05
C ASN A 88 -2.91 -15.26 2.13
N TYR A 89 -1.74 -14.91 2.69
CA TYR A 89 -0.50 -14.83 1.91
C TYR A 89 -0.10 -16.18 1.30
N SER A 90 -0.22 -17.28 2.03
CA SER A 90 0.12 -18.62 1.53
C SER A 90 -0.77 -19.04 0.35
N GLU A 91 -2.08 -18.75 0.42
CA GLU A 91 -3.00 -18.98 -0.70
C GLU A 91 -2.65 -18.12 -1.92
N TYR A 92 -2.22 -16.87 -1.68
CA TYR A 92 -1.76 -15.98 -2.73
C TYR A 92 -0.47 -16.50 -3.39
N LYS A 93 0.50 -17.00 -2.61
CA LYS A 93 1.72 -17.63 -3.12
C LYS A 93 1.41 -18.82 -4.03
N ILE A 94 0.53 -19.72 -3.60
CA ILE A 94 0.05 -20.86 -4.40
C ILE A 94 -0.62 -20.40 -5.71
N LEU A 95 -1.35 -19.28 -5.68
CA LEU A 95 -1.95 -18.72 -6.90
C LEU A 95 -0.88 -18.30 -7.91
N LEU A 96 0.20 -17.66 -7.46
CA LEU A 96 1.30 -17.22 -8.32
C LEU A 96 2.10 -18.41 -8.87
N GLU A 97 2.38 -19.41 -8.04
CA GLU A 97 3.05 -20.64 -8.46
C GLU A 97 2.24 -21.37 -9.56
N LYS A 98 0.91 -21.40 -9.44
CA LYS A 98 0.02 -21.95 -10.48
C LYS A 98 0.04 -21.17 -11.80
N LEU A 99 0.52 -19.92 -11.81
CA LEU A 99 0.77 -19.16 -13.03
C LEU A 99 2.13 -19.49 -13.67
N GLY A 100 2.94 -20.34 -13.03
CA GLY A 100 4.29 -20.70 -13.47
C GLY A 100 5.36 -19.71 -12.99
N LEU A 101 5.06 -18.92 -11.96
CA LEU A 101 6.02 -18.00 -11.35
C LEU A 101 6.77 -18.69 -10.20
N GLU A 102 8.06 -18.41 -10.10
CA GLU A 102 8.85 -18.69 -8.90
C GLU A 102 8.68 -17.52 -7.92
N VAL A 103 8.34 -17.82 -6.66
CA VAL A 103 8.11 -16.80 -5.63
C VAL A 103 9.31 -16.74 -4.69
N ASP A 104 10.06 -15.65 -4.79
CA ASP A 104 11.16 -15.29 -3.89
C ASP A 104 10.64 -14.42 -2.73
N ASP A 105 10.67 -14.97 -1.53
CA ASP A 105 10.31 -14.28 -0.28
C ASP A 105 11.54 -13.98 0.60
N ILE A 106 12.76 -14.15 0.06
CA ILE A 106 14.02 -14.01 0.79
C ILE A 106 14.73 -12.71 0.42
N SER A 107 14.89 -12.41 -0.87
CA SER A 107 15.79 -11.34 -1.34
C SER A 107 15.43 -9.94 -0.82
N LEU A 108 14.15 -9.68 -0.55
CA LEU A 108 13.63 -8.40 -0.04
C LEU A 108 12.96 -8.54 1.33
N SER A 109 13.38 -9.53 2.12
CA SER A 109 12.83 -9.80 3.46
C SER A 109 13.09 -8.70 4.49
N LYS A 110 14.10 -7.83 4.26
CA LYS A 110 14.49 -6.74 5.17
C LYS A 110 14.31 -5.36 4.54
N SER A 111 13.70 -4.45 5.30
CA SER A 111 13.42 -3.08 4.88
C SER A 111 14.63 -2.18 5.11
N LYS A 112 15.19 -1.62 4.03
CA LYS A 112 16.23 -0.58 4.09
C LYS A 112 15.71 0.82 4.45
N ARG A 113 14.39 0.96 4.56
CA ARG A 113 13.71 2.23 4.83
C ARG A 113 13.23 2.31 6.28
N CYS A 114 12.49 1.30 6.71
CA CYS A 114 11.71 1.36 7.94
C CYS A 114 12.60 1.01 9.15
N PRO A 115 12.66 1.84 10.20
CA PRO A 115 13.45 1.57 11.39
C PRO A 115 13.03 0.28 12.12
N ALA A 116 13.98 -0.31 12.86
CA ALA A 116 13.78 -1.56 13.59
C ALA A 116 12.59 -1.53 14.57
N ASN A 117 12.46 -0.48 15.39
CA ASN A 117 11.34 -0.38 16.35
C ASN A 117 9.98 -0.27 15.64
N VAL A 118 9.93 0.41 14.49
CA VAL A 118 8.71 0.51 13.68
C VAL A 118 8.37 -0.84 13.04
N CYS A 119 9.35 -1.56 12.48
CA CYS A 119 9.16 -2.91 11.96
C CYS A 119 8.68 -3.88 13.06
N ASN A 120 9.30 -3.83 14.24
CA ASN A 120 8.91 -4.62 15.40
C ASN A 120 7.47 -4.30 15.85
N TYR A 121 7.11 -3.01 15.88
CA TYR A 121 5.75 -2.59 16.19
C TYR A 121 4.75 -3.17 15.19
N VAL A 122 5.01 -3.09 13.88
CA VAL A 122 4.17 -3.68 12.84
C VAL A 122 4.05 -5.20 13.00
N SER A 123 5.18 -5.89 13.18
CA SER A 123 5.22 -7.35 13.36
C SER A 123 4.38 -7.80 14.55
N ASN A 124 4.52 -7.12 15.70
CA ASN A 124 3.79 -7.47 16.91
C ASN A 124 2.32 -7.08 16.83
N LYS A 125 2.00 -5.85 16.41
CA LYS A 125 0.63 -5.32 16.45
C LYS A 125 -0.25 -5.78 15.32
N LEU A 126 0.31 -5.95 14.12
CA LEU A 126 -0.46 -6.34 12.93
C LEU A 126 -0.26 -7.81 12.57
N SER A 127 0.68 -8.53 13.18
CA SER A 127 1.02 -9.91 12.79
C SER A 127 1.47 -10.01 11.31
N ILE A 128 2.15 -8.99 10.81
CA ILE A 128 2.75 -8.93 9.47
C ILE A 128 4.26 -9.07 9.64
N SER A 129 4.87 -10.13 9.10
CA SER A 129 6.32 -10.34 9.20
C SER A 129 7.06 -9.27 8.42
N ILE A 130 7.73 -8.36 9.12
CA ILE A 130 8.61 -7.34 8.55
C ILE A 130 9.84 -7.16 9.46
N GLU A 131 11.01 -7.11 8.83
CA GLU A 131 12.28 -6.86 9.51
C GLU A 131 12.92 -5.59 8.94
N SER A 132 13.70 -4.89 9.76
CA SER A 132 14.52 -3.77 9.31
C SER A 132 15.90 -4.26 8.91
N ASP A 133 16.46 -3.67 7.87
CA ASP A 133 17.85 -3.87 7.50
C ASP A 133 18.71 -2.86 8.28
N SER A 134 19.30 -3.29 9.40
CA SER A 134 20.01 -2.43 10.34
C SER A 134 21.27 -1.76 9.77
N GLU A 135 21.76 -2.20 8.61
CA GLU A 135 22.87 -1.53 7.91
C GLU A 135 22.41 -0.25 7.20
N PHE A 136 21.16 -0.20 6.74
CA PHE A 136 20.67 0.88 5.87
C PHE A 136 19.56 1.72 6.50
N ALA A 137 18.71 1.12 7.33
CA ALA A 137 17.59 1.83 7.95
C ALA A 137 18.10 2.78 9.04
N GLY A 138 17.47 3.96 9.13
CA GLY A 138 17.74 4.91 10.20
C GLY A 138 17.12 4.49 11.53
N ASP A 139 17.39 5.29 12.57
CA ASP A 139 16.73 5.15 13.87
C ASP A 139 15.37 5.84 13.87
N GLY A 140 14.43 5.25 14.62
CA GLY A 140 13.11 5.82 14.81
C GLY A 140 12.21 4.91 15.63
N ASP A 141 11.19 5.51 16.26
CA ASP A 141 10.27 4.82 17.15
C ASP A 141 8.79 5.13 16.84
N VAL A 142 7.90 4.35 17.43
CA VAL A 142 6.45 4.58 17.40
C VAL A 142 6.05 5.33 18.67
N ILE A 143 5.68 6.60 18.52
CA ILE A 143 5.43 7.53 19.62
C ILE A 143 3.94 7.88 19.67
N PHE A 144 3.25 7.52 20.74
CA PHE A 144 1.86 7.91 20.94
C PHE A 144 1.76 9.33 21.49
N ILE A 145 1.03 10.18 20.78
CA ILE A 145 0.72 11.54 21.22
C ILE A 145 -0.28 11.47 22.37
N GLN A 146 0.03 12.12 23.49
CA GLN A 146 -0.70 11.94 24.75
C GLN A 146 -1.77 13.01 25.00
N ASN A 147 -1.62 14.21 24.42
CA ASN A 147 -2.52 15.33 24.68
C ASN A 147 -2.67 16.29 23.49
N CYS A 148 -3.61 17.24 23.63
CA CYS A 148 -3.94 18.19 22.58
C CYS A 148 -2.81 19.19 22.27
N GLU A 149 -1.99 19.55 23.26
CA GLU A 149 -0.88 20.50 23.06
C GLU A 149 0.22 19.86 22.20
N GLU A 150 0.63 18.64 22.54
CA GLU A 150 1.57 17.85 21.75
C GLU A 150 1.04 17.61 20.33
N ALA A 151 -0.25 17.30 20.20
CA ALA A 151 -0.88 17.13 18.89
C ALA A 151 -0.79 18.40 18.03
N ARG A 152 -1.00 19.59 18.60
CA ARG A 152 -0.86 20.86 17.86
C ARG A 152 0.59 21.10 17.43
N ASN A 153 1.57 20.77 18.28
CA ASN A 153 2.98 20.90 17.94
C ASN A 153 3.36 20.00 16.76
N ILE A 154 2.94 18.73 16.78
CA ILE A 154 3.19 17.80 15.68
C ILE A 154 2.46 18.20 14.40
N LEU A 155 1.21 18.65 14.51
CA LEU A 155 0.41 19.06 13.34
C LEU A 155 0.95 20.34 12.68
N SER A 156 1.62 21.21 13.42
CA SER A 156 2.24 22.43 12.89
C SER A 156 3.66 22.24 12.34
N ASP A 157 4.35 21.16 12.70
CA ASP A 157 5.71 20.87 12.21
C ASP A 157 5.69 20.36 10.76
N SER A 158 6.07 21.19 9.79
CA SER A 158 6.10 20.85 8.37
C SER A 158 7.13 19.77 7.99
N THR A 159 8.02 19.36 8.90
CA THR A 159 8.99 18.29 8.66
C THR A 159 8.42 16.89 8.95
N ILE A 160 7.21 16.83 9.54
CA ILE A 160 6.48 15.61 9.84
C ILE A 160 5.30 15.52 8.86
N GLU A 161 5.24 14.44 8.08
CA GLU A 161 4.18 14.21 7.10
C GLU A 161 2.89 13.71 7.78
N LYS A 162 1.73 14.32 7.50
CA LYS A 162 0.48 13.93 8.17
C LYS A 162 -0.29 12.94 7.32
N LEU A 163 -0.41 11.71 7.82
CA LEU A 163 -1.11 10.64 7.15
C LEU A 163 -2.50 10.47 7.76
N ILE A 164 -3.56 10.76 6.98
CA ILE A 164 -4.95 10.59 7.41
C ILE A 164 -5.65 9.48 6.62
N PHE A 165 -6.63 8.80 7.22
CA PHE A 165 -7.29 7.68 6.55
C PHE A 165 -7.93 8.05 5.20
N SER A 166 -8.62 9.19 5.14
CA SER A 166 -9.23 9.73 3.92
C SER A 166 -9.60 11.20 4.10
N GLY A 167 -9.73 11.92 2.97
CA GLY A 167 -10.18 13.32 2.96
C GLY A 167 -9.12 14.30 3.45
N ALA A 168 -7.84 14.05 3.16
CA ALA A 168 -6.73 14.93 3.48
C ALA A 168 -6.95 16.39 3.04
N ASN A 169 -7.59 16.59 1.88
CA ASN A 169 -7.91 17.90 1.31
C ASN A 169 -8.91 18.75 2.14
N LYS A 170 -9.43 18.22 3.25
CA LYS A 170 -10.34 18.95 4.15
C LYS A 170 -9.62 19.73 5.24
N TYR A 171 -8.31 19.55 5.38
CA TYR A 171 -7.54 20.09 6.49
C TYR A 171 -6.61 21.21 6.02
N SER A 172 -6.39 22.20 6.89
CA SER A 172 -5.51 23.35 6.63
C SER A 172 -4.03 22.99 6.63
N PHE A 173 -3.64 21.91 7.31
CA PHE A 173 -2.28 21.37 7.25
C PHE A 173 -2.09 20.45 6.04
N GLU A 174 -0.86 20.37 5.54
CA GLU A 174 -0.48 19.41 4.50
C GLU A 174 -0.66 17.99 5.01
N ALA A 175 -1.44 17.20 4.27
CA ALA A 175 -1.78 15.84 4.64
C ALA A 175 -1.95 14.96 3.40
N ILE A 176 -1.71 13.68 3.59
CA ILE A 176 -1.81 12.65 2.55
C ILE A 176 -2.74 11.54 3.05
N ASN A 177 -3.57 11.01 2.15
CA ASN A 177 -4.40 9.85 2.50
C ASN A 177 -3.50 8.62 2.68
N TRP A 178 -3.76 7.76 3.67
CA TRP A 178 -2.95 6.55 3.94
C TRP A 178 -2.68 5.72 2.67
N GLY A 179 -3.72 5.44 1.89
CA GLY A 179 -3.57 4.67 0.65
C GLY A 179 -2.77 5.39 -0.46
N TYR A 180 -2.80 6.73 -0.48
CA TYR A 180 -2.07 7.53 -1.47
C TYR A 180 -0.60 7.73 -1.11
N SER A 181 -0.21 7.52 0.15
CA SER A 181 1.20 7.54 0.56
C SER A 181 2.00 6.31 0.11
N LYS A 182 1.34 5.30 -0.47
CA LYS A 182 1.99 4.06 -0.91
C LYS A 182 3.05 4.35 -1.97
N GLY A 183 4.23 3.77 -1.80
CA GLY A 183 5.39 4.00 -2.65
C GLY A 183 6.29 5.15 -2.17
N ASP A 184 5.75 6.10 -1.40
CA ASP A 184 6.53 7.23 -0.90
C ASP A 184 7.36 6.91 0.34
N THR A 185 8.27 7.82 0.68
CA THR A 185 9.15 7.77 1.84
C THR A 185 9.29 9.16 2.49
N TYR A 186 9.07 9.24 3.80
CA TYR A 186 9.11 10.49 4.57
C TYR A 186 10.10 10.41 5.73
N LYS A 187 10.65 11.54 6.17
CA LYS A 187 11.58 11.59 7.31
C LYS A 187 10.92 11.10 8.60
N ASN A 188 9.80 11.71 8.94
CA ASN A 188 8.94 11.34 10.06
C ASN A 188 7.49 11.41 9.58
N THR A 189 6.61 10.60 10.17
CA THR A 189 5.18 10.62 9.84
C THR A 189 4.35 10.81 11.10
N CYS A 190 3.19 11.44 10.97
CA CYS A 190 2.14 11.50 11.97
C CYS A 190 0.89 10.82 11.42
N ILE A 191 0.56 9.63 11.93
CA ILE A 191 -0.61 8.87 11.53
C ILE A 191 -1.78 9.26 12.43
N ILE A 192 -2.80 9.86 11.83
CA ILE A 192 -4.05 10.21 12.52
C ILE A 192 -4.99 9.01 12.45
N LEU A 193 -5.16 8.33 13.58
CA LEU A 193 -5.89 7.07 13.68
C LEU A 193 -7.38 7.22 13.41
N THR A 194 -8.00 6.13 12.98
CA THR A 194 -9.47 6.00 12.94
C THR A 194 -9.96 5.42 14.25
N GLY A 195 -11.28 5.49 14.49
CA GLY A 195 -11.87 4.95 15.73
C GLY A 195 -11.63 3.44 15.89
N ASN A 196 -11.48 2.70 14.79
CA ASN A 196 -11.18 1.26 14.81
C ASN A 196 -9.79 0.95 15.40
N PHE A 197 -8.88 1.94 15.41
CA PHE A 197 -7.51 1.80 15.87
C PHE A 197 -7.22 2.63 17.13
N GLU A 198 -8.24 3.20 17.77
CA GLU A 198 -8.09 4.05 18.96
C GLU A 198 -7.24 3.40 20.07
N ASN A 199 -7.42 2.10 20.26
CA ASN A 199 -6.76 1.33 21.33
C ASN A 199 -5.57 0.48 20.84
N ILE A 200 -5.07 0.69 19.62
CA ILE A 200 -4.01 -0.14 19.02
C ILE A 200 -2.70 -0.17 19.85
N GLU A 201 -2.47 0.85 20.67
CA GLU A 201 -1.40 0.87 21.67
C GLU A 201 -1.47 -0.34 22.61
N ASN A 202 -2.67 -0.64 23.12
CA ASN A 202 -2.91 -1.63 24.17
C ASN A 202 -3.46 -2.95 23.63
N THR A 203 -3.92 -2.99 22.38
CA THR A 203 -4.55 -4.18 21.79
C THR A 203 -3.86 -4.60 20.52
N ASP A 204 -3.62 -5.89 20.37
CA ASP A 204 -3.09 -6.44 19.14
C ASP A 204 -4.21 -6.59 18.12
N VAL A 205 -3.92 -6.19 16.89
CA VAL A 205 -4.88 -6.22 15.78
C VAL A 205 -4.45 -7.35 14.87
N LYS A 206 -4.99 -8.55 15.13
CA LYS A 206 -4.74 -9.71 14.26
C LYS A 206 -5.10 -9.35 12.82
N TYR A 207 -4.12 -9.52 11.91
CA TYR A 207 -4.35 -9.25 10.50
C TYR A 207 -5.59 -9.99 9.98
N LYS A 208 -6.42 -9.25 9.27
CA LYS A 208 -7.48 -9.76 8.40
C LYS A 208 -7.28 -9.09 7.05
N ALA A 209 -7.63 -9.78 5.96
CA ALA A 209 -7.59 -9.21 4.61
C ALA A 209 -8.64 -8.09 4.47
N ASP A 210 -8.34 -6.94 5.08
CA ASP A 210 -9.19 -5.77 5.22
C ASP A 210 -8.42 -4.55 4.71
N SER A 211 -9.07 -3.80 3.82
CA SER A 211 -8.43 -2.63 3.18
C SER A 211 -7.98 -1.55 4.18
N THR A 212 -8.60 -1.46 5.35
CA THR A 212 -8.25 -0.48 6.39
C THR A 212 -6.95 -0.87 7.07
N LEU A 213 -6.75 -2.16 7.35
CA LEU A 213 -5.49 -2.69 7.89
C LEU A 213 -4.34 -2.53 6.90
N ASN A 214 -4.59 -2.85 5.63
CA ASN A 214 -3.58 -2.68 4.59
C ASN A 214 -3.15 -1.21 4.47
N LYS A 215 -4.11 -0.27 4.52
CA LYS A 215 -3.82 1.17 4.53
C LYS A 215 -3.03 1.61 5.77
N LEU A 216 -3.36 1.07 6.95
CA LEU A 216 -2.62 1.37 8.16
C LEU A 216 -1.17 0.85 8.06
N TYR A 217 -0.99 -0.38 7.57
CA TYR A 217 0.35 -0.95 7.33
C TYR A 217 1.16 -0.13 6.32
N VAL A 218 0.53 0.33 5.22
CA VAL A 218 1.15 1.29 4.30
C VAL A 218 1.61 2.52 5.07
N ALA A 219 0.72 3.18 5.81
CA ALA A 219 1.03 4.41 6.54
C ALA A 219 2.17 4.24 7.56
N LEU A 220 2.15 3.16 8.35
CA LEU A 220 3.19 2.83 9.35
C LEU A 220 4.57 2.67 8.73
N THR A 221 4.63 2.15 7.51
CA THR A 221 5.91 1.86 6.86
C THR A 221 6.48 3.04 6.08
N ARG A 222 5.78 4.16 5.87
CA ARG A 222 6.30 5.24 5.01
C ARG A 222 7.45 6.04 5.60
N THR A 223 7.75 5.88 6.88
CA THR A 223 8.80 6.63 7.57
C THR A 223 10.19 6.02 7.35
N LYS A 224 11.22 6.86 7.41
CA LYS A 224 12.62 6.47 7.66
C LYS A 224 13.09 6.83 9.09
N GLY A 225 12.19 7.33 9.92
CA GLY A 225 12.44 7.79 11.28
C GLY A 225 11.24 7.52 12.17
N ASN A 226 10.79 8.51 12.94
CA ASN A 226 9.69 8.32 13.89
C ASN A 226 8.33 8.20 13.20
N VAL A 227 7.43 7.45 13.84
CA VAL A 227 5.99 7.46 13.58
C VAL A 227 5.27 8.00 14.81
N TYR A 228 4.67 9.18 14.68
CA TYR A 228 3.77 9.72 15.68
C TYR A 228 2.37 9.17 15.47
N MET A 229 1.76 8.62 16.51
CA MET A 229 0.43 8.02 16.49
C MET A 229 -0.54 8.96 17.20
N LEU A 230 -1.39 9.65 16.42
CA LEU A 230 -2.40 10.55 16.95
C LEU A 230 -3.73 9.81 17.08
N LYS A 231 -4.17 9.56 18.32
CA LYS A 231 -5.48 8.97 18.61
C LYS A 231 -6.63 9.84 18.08
N LYS A 232 -7.70 9.19 17.64
CA LYS A 232 -8.87 9.89 17.09
C LYS A 232 -9.53 10.75 18.16
N SER A 233 -9.61 10.26 19.40
CA SER A 233 -10.19 10.99 20.52
C SER A 233 -9.49 12.32 20.82
N ILE A 234 -8.16 12.39 20.67
CA ILE A 234 -7.38 13.61 20.83
C ILE A 234 -7.57 14.50 19.61
N PHE A 235 -7.46 13.93 18.40
CA PHE A 235 -7.63 14.71 17.18
C PHE A 235 -9.00 15.38 17.10
N ASP A 236 -10.09 14.67 17.41
CA ASP A 236 -11.45 15.20 17.36
C ASP A 236 -11.67 16.44 18.26
N GLN A 237 -10.93 16.56 19.36
CA GLN A 237 -11.00 17.73 20.26
C GLN A 237 -10.44 19.00 19.60
N ILE A 238 -9.40 18.87 18.77
CA ILE A 238 -8.71 20.00 18.13
C ILE A 238 -9.06 20.14 16.64
N LYS A 239 -9.73 19.15 16.05
CA LYS A 239 -9.96 19.03 14.61
C LYS A 239 -10.63 20.26 14.01
N LYS A 240 -11.55 20.89 14.73
CA LYS A 240 -12.29 22.08 14.25
C LYS A 240 -11.38 23.24 13.88
N ASP A 241 -10.21 23.33 14.51
CA ASP A 241 -9.24 24.39 14.26
C ASP A 241 -8.50 24.20 12.93
N TYR A 242 -8.65 23.03 12.31
CA TYR A 242 -7.95 22.65 11.08
C TYR A 242 -8.86 22.35 9.91
N ILE A 243 -10.19 22.48 10.03
CA ILE A 243 -11.09 22.26 8.89
C ILE A 243 -11.06 23.50 7.98
N GLN A 244 -10.85 23.29 6.69
CA GLN A 244 -11.04 24.31 5.65
C GLN A 244 -12.52 24.45 5.24
#